data_AF-A0A968M1R0-F1
#
_entry.id   AF-A0A968M1R0-F1
#
_cell.length_a   1.000
_cell.length_b   1.000
_cell.length_c   1.000
_cell.angle_alpha   90.00
_cell.angle_beta   90.00
_cell.angle_gamma   90.00
#
_symmetry.space_group_name_H-M   'P 1'
#
loop_
_entity.id
_entity.type
_entity.pdbx_description
1 polymer ?
#
loop_
_entity_poly.entity_id
_entity_poly.type
_entity_poly.pdbx_seq_one_letter_code
_entity_poly.pdbx_strand_id
1 'polypeptide(L)'
;MAIINSKEQLLALWLSCQSKTRKIITLAFGTFLTLLILAFGLNSILTEHTPNHKVFQTKRETPAIPKTDKKLDEDTPLPQPTWQTVSMAKGLFSYAGSPFGDHLVSKEFVKAIESAYPNLKWRNTKSIDGNDNSSTSIKRLIDGDLTIAFNSRALNDLEIKRAGLRGITLRQTPIAIDGLVFSPTKTYRFQQI
;
A
#
# COMPACT_ATOMS: atom_id res chain seq x y z
N MET A 1 77.89 -29.28 21.44
CA MET A 1 77.26 -29.36 20.11
C MET A 1 75.86 -29.94 20.31
N ALA A 2 74.85 -29.09 20.47
CA ALA A 2 73.48 -29.52 20.75
C ALA A 2 72.64 -29.30 19.48
N ILE A 3 72.27 -30.39 18.82
CA ILE A 3 71.39 -30.39 17.65
C ILE A 3 69.96 -30.41 18.19
N ILE A 4 69.28 -29.27 18.12
CA ILE A 4 67.88 -29.12 18.55
C ILE A 4 66.97 -29.48 17.37
N ASN A 5 66.07 -30.42 17.61
CA ASN A 5 65.20 -31.07 16.62
C ASN A 5 64.05 -30.13 16.17
N SER A 6 63.90 -29.92 14.86
CA SER A 6 63.35 -28.68 14.28
C SER A 6 61.85 -28.67 13.93
N LYS A 7 61.03 -29.60 14.42
CA LYS A 7 59.59 -29.63 14.07
C LYS A 7 58.69 -28.93 15.09
N GLU A 8 58.94 -29.13 16.38
CA GLU A 8 58.11 -28.55 17.45
C GLU A 8 58.27 -27.02 17.56
N GLN A 9 59.49 -26.51 17.32
CA GLN A 9 59.77 -25.07 17.31
C GLN A 9 59.08 -24.34 16.14
N LEU A 10 58.93 -25.00 14.99
CA LEU A 10 58.25 -24.44 13.82
C LEU A 10 56.72 -24.37 14.02
N LEU A 11 56.13 -25.36 14.68
CA LEU A 11 54.69 -25.36 15.00
C LEU A 11 54.34 -24.28 16.02
N ALA A 12 55.18 -24.07 17.04
CA ALA A 12 54.98 -23.02 18.04
C ALA A 12 55.07 -21.61 17.42
N LEU A 13 56.01 -21.38 16.50
CA LEU A 13 56.12 -20.14 15.74
C LEU A 13 54.93 -19.90 14.81
N TRP A 14 54.41 -20.95 14.17
CA TRP A 14 53.26 -20.84 13.26
C TRP A 14 51.96 -20.50 14.00
N LEU A 15 51.69 -21.15 15.14
CA LEU A 15 50.51 -20.85 15.96
C LEU A 15 50.57 -19.45 16.58
N SER A 16 51.75 -18.99 16.98
CA SER A 16 51.97 -17.63 17.50
C SER A 16 51.69 -16.56 16.42
N CYS A 17 52.04 -16.83 15.16
CA CYS A 17 51.78 -15.95 14.03
C CYS A 17 50.27 -15.87 13.70
N GLN A 18 49.56 -17.01 13.70
CA GLN A 18 48.13 -17.08 13.37
C GLN A 18 47.23 -16.31 14.37
N SER A 19 47.60 -16.27 15.65
CA SER A 19 46.88 -15.57 16.71
C SER A 19 46.93 -14.05 16.54
N LYS A 20 48.10 -13.51 16.14
CA LYS A 20 48.30 -12.06 15.96
C LYS A 20 47.53 -11.54 14.75
N THR A 21 47.45 -12.32 13.67
CA THR A 21 46.70 -11.95 12.47
C THR A 21 45.18 -11.92 12.69
N ARG A 22 44.63 -12.82 13.53
CA ARG A 22 43.18 -12.82 13.82
C ARG A 22 42.74 -11.58 14.58
N LYS A 23 43.54 -11.10 15.54
CA LYS A 23 43.19 -9.89 16.33
C LYS A 23 43.17 -8.62 15.48
N ILE A 24 44.09 -8.49 14.53
CA ILE A 24 44.17 -7.33 13.63
C ILE A 24 42.98 -7.32 12.67
N ILE A 25 42.60 -8.48 12.11
CA ILE A 25 41.47 -8.60 11.19
C ILE A 25 40.15 -8.27 11.90
N THR A 26 39.93 -8.77 13.13
CA THR A 26 38.69 -8.47 13.88
C THR A 26 38.57 -6.99 14.25
N LEU A 27 39.68 -6.31 14.60
CA LEU A 27 39.66 -4.88 14.90
C LEU A 27 39.38 -4.02 13.64
N ALA A 28 39.99 -4.38 12.50
CA ALA A 28 39.79 -3.66 11.25
C ALA A 28 38.35 -3.81 10.73
N PHE A 29 37.76 -5.00 10.82
CA PHE A 29 36.39 -5.24 10.35
C PHE A 29 35.35 -4.58 11.27
N GLY A 30 35.56 -4.63 12.59
CA GLY A 30 34.67 -3.98 13.55
C GLY A 30 34.63 -2.46 13.40
N THR A 31 35.78 -1.82 13.20
CA THR A 31 35.87 -0.36 12.98
C THR A 31 35.30 0.07 11.63
N PHE A 32 35.48 -0.73 10.59
CA PHE A 32 34.86 -0.45 9.29
C PHE A 32 33.34 -0.56 9.35
N LEU A 33 32.80 -1.58 10.02
CA LEU A 33 31.36 -1.78 10.17
C LEU A 33 30.69 -0.67 11.00
N THR A 34 31.32 -0.20 12.07
CA THR A 34 30.79 0.92 12.86
C THR A 34 30.80 2.24 12.09
N LEU A 35 31.84 2.50 11.29
CA LEU A 35 31.88 3.67 10.39
C LEU A 35 30.82 3.60 9.30
N LEU A 36 30.52 2.40 8.78
CA LEU A 36 29.46 2.17 7.80
C LEU A 36 28.07 2.45 8.40
N ILE A 37 27.82 1.99 9.62
CA ILE A 37 26.55 2.26 10.31
C ILE A 37 26.39 3.75 10.61
N LEU A 38 27.45 4.46 10.99
CA LEU A 38 27.39 5.92 11.19
C LEU A 38 27.17 6.67 9.86
N ALA A 39 27.89 6.32 8.80
CA ALA A 39 27.77 6.98 7.50
C ALA A 39 26.38 6.79 6.86
N PHE A 40 25.79 5.60 6.97
CA PHE A 40 24.46 5.32 6.42
C PHE A 40 23.32 5.69 7.37
N GLY A 41 23.53 5.56 8.68
CA GLY A 41 22.53 5.90 9.71
C GLY A 41 22.23 7.39 9.78
N LEU A 42 23.25 8.26 9.62
CA LEU A 42 23.06 9.71 9.64
C LEU A 42 22.41 10.26 8.36
N ASN A 43 22.58 9.61 7.20
CA ASN A 43 21.97 10.07 5.96
C ASN A 43 20.45 9.83 5.92
N SER A 44 19.94 8.90 6.74
CA SER A 44 18.50 8.61 6.84
C SER A 44 17.74 9.60 7.73
N ILE A 45 18.43 10.35 8.59
CA ILE A 45 17.79 11.29 9.55
C ILE A 45 17.78 12.73 9.02
N LEU A 46 18.67 13.09 8.09
CA LEU A 46 18.76 14.46 7.53
C LEU A 46 17.90 14.70 6.27
N THR A 47 17.10 13.72 5.84
CA THR A 47 16.15 13.88 4.72
C THR A 47 14.70 14.11 5.14
N GLU A 48 14.41 14.21 6.45
CA GLU A 48 13.15 14.78 6.93
C GLU A 48 13.22 16.31 6.94
N HIS A 49 13.28 16.92 5.75
CA HIS A 49 12.91 18.32 5.62
C HIS A 49 11.88 18.55 4.53
N THR A 50 10.79 19.15 5.01
CA THR A 50 9.69 19.81 4.31
C THR A 50 8.54 18.89 3.89
N PRO A 51 7.42 18.86 4.65
CA PRO A 51 6.13 18.55 4.06
C PRO A 51 5.82 19.66 3.05
N ASN A 52 6.28 19.46 1.82
CA ASN A 52 5.87 20.24 0.68
C ASN A 52 4.42 19.83 0.39
N HIS A 53 3.48 20.47 1.10
CA HIS A 53 2.10 20.59 0.67
C HIS A 53 2.13 21.37 -0.66
N LYS A 54 2.54 20.69 -1.74
CA LYS A 54 1.97 20.99 -3.03
C LYS A 54 0.66 20.25 -3.00
N VAL A 55 -0.42 21.00 -2.81
CA VAL A 55 -1.75 20.55 -3.25
C VAL A 55 -1.58 20.20 -4.71
N PHE A 56 -1.31 18.92 -4.98
CA PHE A 56 -1.47 18.36 -6.30
C PHE A 56 -2.97 18.42 -6.53
N GLN A 57 -3.40 19.53 -7.11
CA GLN A 57 -4.57 19.49 -7.95
C GLN A 57 -4.22 18.50 -9.06
N THR A 58 -4.58 17.24 -8.85
CA THR A 58 -4.94 16.38 -9.98
C THR A 58 -5.78 17.26 -10.86
N LYS A 59 -5.28 17.53 -12.08
CA LYS A 59 -6.09 18.12 -13.12
C LYS A 59 -7.28 17.19 -13.27
N ARG A 60 -8.35 17.49 -12.54
CA ARG A 60 -9.67 16.97 -12.83
C ARG A 60 -9.84 17.43 -14.25
N GLU A 61 -9.82 16.49 -15.18
CA GLU A 61 -10.72 16.62 -16.32
C GLU A 61 -12.12 16.52 -15.72
N THR A 62 -12.51 17.61 -15.05
CA THR A 62 -13.88 18.06 -14.99
C THR A 62 -14.24 18.16 -16.46
N PRO A 63 -15.19 17.36 -16.97
CA PRO A 63 -15.82 17.70 -18.25
C PRO A 63 -16.16 19.17 -18.14
N ALA A 64 -15.65 20.01 -19.04
CA ALA A 64 -15.88 21.44 -18.96
C ALA A 64 -17.40 21.65 -18.88
N ILE A 65 -17.93 21.90 -17.69
CA ILE A 65 -19.26 22.44 -17.53
C ILE A 65 -19.07 23.85 -18.08
N PRO A 66 -19.65 24.17 -19.25
CA PRO A 66 -19.54 25.50 -19.79
C PRO A 66 -20.09 26.42 -18.71
N LYS A 67 -19.33 27.43 -18.26
CA LYS A 67 -19.88 28.53 -17.48
C LYS A 67 -20.84 29.26 -18.38
N THR A 68 -22.04 28.75 -18.43
CA THR A 68 -23.17 29.42 -19.02
C THR A 68 -24.00 29.83 -17.83
N ASP A 69 -24.12 31.13 -17.60
CA ASP A 69 -25.06 31.74 -16.66
C ASP A 69 -26.52 31.53 -17.14
N LYS A 70 -26.83 30.32 -17.61
CA LYS A 70 -28.16 29.87 -17.92
C LYS A 70 -28.62 29.06 -16.72
N LYS A 71 -29.61 29.61 -16.02
CA LYS A 71 -30.54 28.90 -15.16
C LYS A 71 -30.64 27.45 -15.63
N LEU A 72 -30.24 26.50 -14.77
CA LEU A 72 -30.28 25.08 -15.07
C LEU A 72 -31.73 24.75 -15.41
N ASP A 73 -32.02 24.59 -16.70
CA ASP A 73 -33.30 24.09 -17.15
C ASP A 73 -33.36 22.64 -16.63
N GLU A 74 -34.16 22.47 -15.57
CA GLU A 74 -34.40 21.25 -14.80
C GLU A 74 -34.88 20.07 -15.66
N ASP A 75 -35.09 20.29 -16.96
CA ASP A 75 -35.62 19.35 -17.94
C ASP A 75 -34.58 18.86 -18.96
N THR A 76 -33.28 19.14 -18.78
CA THR A 76 -32.24 18.54 -19.62
C THR A 76 -31.95 17.11 -19.16
N PRO A 77 -32.28 16.06 -19.95
CA PRO A 77 -32.03 14.69 -19.53
C PRO A 77 -30.53 14.48 -19.30
N LEU A 78 -30.18 13.96 -18.13
CA LEU A 78 -28.79 13.60 -17.83
C LEU A 78 -28.25 12.70 -18.96
N PRO A 79 -27.01 12.93 -19.44
CA PRO A 79 -26.41 12.07 -20.44
C PRO A 79 -26.48 10.62 -19.97
N GLN A 80 -27.24 9.81 -20.70
CA GLN A 80 -27.45 8.41 -20.39
C GLN A 80 -26.10 7.69 -20.52
N PRO A 81 -25.69 6.85 -19.56
CA PRO A 81 -24.46 6.08 -19.69
C PRO A 81 -24.59 5.18 -20.92
N THR A 82 -23.74 5.40 -21.92
CA THR A 82 -23.63 4.47 -23.05
C THR A 82 -22.95 3.22 -22.55
N TRP A 83 -23.74 2.17 -22.31
CA TRP A 83 -23.22 0.86 -21.90
C TRP A 83 -22.42 0.25 -23.05
N GLN A 84 -21.09 0.41 -23.02
CA GLN A 84 -20.23 -0.36 -23.91
C GLN A 84 -20.34 -1.84 -23.54
N THR A 85 -20.61 -2.68 -24.52
CA THR A 85 -20.58 -4.13 -24.36
C THR A 85 -19.13 -4.55 -24.12
N VAL A 86 -18.75 -4.66 -22.85
CA VAL A 86 -17.42 -5.16 -22.46
C VAL A 86 -17.40 -6.65 -22.75
N SER A 87 -16.41 -7.15 -23.50
CA SER A 87 -16.19 -8.60 -23.59
C SER A 87 -15.92 -9.10 -22.17
N MET A 88 -16.89 -9.78 -21.58
CA MET A 88 -16.85 -10.03 -20.15
C MET A 88 -15.73 -10.99 -19.80
N ALA A 89 -14.85 -10.50 -18.91
CA ALA A 89 -13.79 -11.29 -18.34
C ALA A 89 -14.38 -12.52 -17.66
N LYS A 90 -13.82 -13.69 -17.98
CA LYS A 90 -14.11 -14.94 -17.27
C LYS A 90 -13.11 -15.06 -16.12
N GLY A 91 -13.55 -15.59 -14.99
CA GLY A 91 -12.65 -15.94 -13.89
C GLY A 91 -13.07 -15.42 -12.52
N LEU A 92 -12.10 -15.46 -11.60
CA LEU A 92 -12.27 -15.13 -10.20
C LEU A 92 -11.76 -13.71 -9.92
N PHE A 93 -12.65 -12.88 -9.39
CA PHE A 93 -12.35 -11.53 -8.93
C PHE A 93 -12.21 -11.55 -7.42
N SER A 94 -10.97 -11.41 -6.94
CA SER A 94 -10.71 -11.21 -5.51
C SER A 94 -10.84 -9.73 -5.15
N TYR A 95 -11.55 -9.45 -4.07
CA TYR A 95 -11.70 -8.09 -3.56
C TYR A 95 -11.54 -8.04 -2.04
N ALA A 96 -11.06 -6.90 -1.56
CA ALA A 96 -11.03 -6.49 -0.17
C ALA A 96 -10.92 -4.96 -0.13
N GLY A 97 -11.03 -4.35 1.05
CA GLY A 97 -10.90 -2.91 1.14
C GLY A 97 -11.28 -2.36 2.49
N SER A 98 -11.39 -1.04 2.53
CA SER A 98 -11.93 -0.33 3.68
C SER A 98 -13.33 -0.87 4.08
N PRO A 99 -13.71 -0.80 5.36
CA PRO A 99 -15.01 -1.25 5.83
C PRO A 99 -16.18 -0.72 5.00
N PHE A 100 -16.12 0.55 4.58
CA PHE A 100 -17.12 1.17 3.72
C PHE A 100 -17.28 0.45 2.37
N GLY A 101 -16.18 0.07 1.76
CA GLY A 101 -16.18 -0.69 0.50
C GLY A 101 -16.75 -2.09 0.65
N ASP A 102 -16.47 -2.76 1.77
CA ASP A 102 -17.03 -4.09 2.04
C ASP A 102 -18.55 -4.06 2.19
N HIS A 103 -19.12 -2.97 2.72
CA HIS A 103 -20.58 -2.81 2.83
C HIS A 103 -21.26 -2.56 1.48
N LEU A 104 -20.55 -1.97 0.51
CA LEU A 104 -21.07 -1.77 -0.85
C LEU A 104 -21.25 -3.09 -1.61
N VAL A 105 -20.38 -4.08 -1.36
CA VAL A 105 -20.43 -5.39 -2.03
C VAL A 105 -21.19 -6.39 -1.17
N SER A 106 -22.52 -6.25 -1.13
CA SER A 106 -23.39 -7.15 -0.37
C SER A 106 -23.45 -8.55 -0.99
N LYS A 107 -23.95 -9.53 -0.22
CA LYS A 107 -24.18 -10.90 -0.73
C LYS A 107 -25.17 -10.91 -1.89
N GLU A 108 -26.19 -10.07 -1.83
CA GLU A 108 -27.23 -9.91 -2.85
C GLU A 108 -26.65 -9.29 -4.13
N PHE A 109 -25.78 -8.29 -3.99
CA PHE A 109 -25.05 -7.71 -5.11
C PHE A 109 -24.19 -8.75 -5.82
N VAL A 110 -23.40 -9.51 -5.06
CA VAL A 110 -22.60 -10.62 -5.61
C VAL A 110 -23.49 -11.64 -6.30
N LYS A 111 -24.59 -12.06 -5.66
CA LYS A 111 -25.54 -13.01 -6.24
C LYS A 111 -26.16 -12.50 -7.54
N ALA A 112 -26.53 -11.22 -7.60
CA ALA A 112 -27.09 -10.61 -8.80
C ALA A 112 -26.07 -10.61 -9.96
N ILE A 113 -24.81 -10.26 -9.68
CA ILE A 113 -23.73 -10.30 -10.66
C ILE A 113 -23.45 -11.71 -11.14
N GLU A 114 -23.28 -12.68 -10.23
CA GLU A 114 -23.00 -14.07 -10.62
C GLU A 114 -24.19 -14.73 -11.35
N SER A 115 -25.43 -14.28 -11.07
CA SER A 115 -26.62 -14.73 -11.81
C SER A 115 -26.66 -14.17 -13.23
N ALA A 116 -26.29 -12.90 -13.40
CA ALA A 116 -26.20 -12.27 -14.72
C ALA A 116 -25.00 -12.81 -15.52
N TYR A 117 -23.92 -13.16 -14.82
CA TYR A 117 -22.65 -13.57 -15.41
C TYR A 117 -22.09 -14.83 -14.73
N PRO A 118 -22.56 -16.03 -15.10
CA PRO A 118 -22.20 -17.29 -14.41
C PRO A 118 -20.71 -17.62 -14.43
N ASN A 119 -19.98 -17.13 -15.43
CA ASN A 119 -18.53 -17.33 -15.60
C ASN A 119 -17.67 -16.35 -14.78
N LEU A 120 -18.32 -15.43 -14.07
CA LEU A 120 -17.69 -14.45 -13.20
C LEU A 120 -17.93 -14.88 -11.76
N LYS A 121 -16.85 -15.05 -11.00
CA LYS A 121 -16.92 -15.40 -9.58
C LYS A 121 -16.31 -14.32 -8.73
N TRP A 122 -16.97 -13.98 -7.63
CA TRP A 122 -16.52 -12.94 -6.72
C TRP A 122 -16.13 -13.56 -5.38
N ARG A 123 -14.95 -13.21 -4.90
CA ARG A 123 -14.44 -13.70 -3.61
C ARG A 123 -13.95 -12.54 -2.77
N ASN A 124 -14.63 -12.33 -1.64
CA ASN A 124 -14.09 -11.48 -0.59
C ASN A 124 -12.89 -12.19 0.04
N THR A 125 -11.73 -11.55 0.03
CA THR A 125 -10.50 -12.06 0.62
C THR A 125 -10.08 -11.19 1.80
N LYS A 126 -10.94 -11.05 2.80
CA LYS A 126 -10.59 -10.34 4.04
C LYS A 126 -9.37 -10.98 4.71
N SER A 127 -8.47 -10.13 5.22
CA SER A 127 -7.35 -10.55 6.06
C SER A 127 -7.87 -11.26 7.31
N ILE A 128 -7.16 -12.30 7.74
CA ILE A 128 -7.47 -13.07 8.97
C ILE A 128 -7.52 -12.13 10.18
N ASP A 129 -6.69 -11.10 10.19
CA ASP A 129 -6.58 -10.13 11.29
C ASP A 129 -7.66 -9.03 11.22
N GLY A 130 -8.52 -9.05 10.19
CA GLY A 130 -9.58 -8.05 9.97
C GLY A 130 -9.08 -6.64 9.62
N ASN A 131 -7.78 -6.42 9.49
CA ASN A 131 -7.17 -5.10 9.28
C ASN A 131 -7.01 -4.72 7.79
N ASP A 132 -8.03 -4.98 6.98
CA ASP A 132 -8.08 -4.46 5.62
C ASP A 132 -8.53 -3.00 5.65
N ASN A 133 -7.54 -2.11 5.76
CA ASN A 133 -7.70 -0.70 5.48
C ASN A 133 -7.21 -0.39 4.06
N SER A 134 -7.49 0.82 3.56
CA SER A 134 -7.12 1.23 2.20
C SER A 134 -5.64 0.96 1.89
N SER A 135 -4.72 1.24 2.82
CA SER A 135 -3.28 1.01 2.60
C SER A 135 -2.95 -0.48 2.47
N THR A 136 -3.50 -1.32 3.35
CA THR A 136 -3.32 -2.78 3.30
C THR A 136 -3.87 -3.35 1.99
N SER A 137 -5.06 -2.93 1.57
CA SER A 137 -5.70 -3.44 0.35
C SER A 137 -4.98 -2.97 -0.92
N ILE A 138 -4.50 -1.72 -0.98
CA ILE A 138 -3.66 -1.24 -2.10
C ILE A 138 -2.37 -2.05 -2.18
N LYS A 139 -1.71 -2.31 -1.05
CA LYS A 139 -0.52 -3.16 -1.02
C LYS A 139 -0.82 -4.56 -1.57
N ARG A 140 -1.91 -5.18 -1.13
CA ARG A 140 -2.35 -6.51 -1.60
C ARG A 140 -2.73 -6.54 -3.08
N LEU A 141 -3.28 -5.45 -3.61
CA LEU A 141 -3.50 -5.26 -5.05
C LEU A 141 -2.17 -5.22 -5.82
N ILE A 142 -1.17 -4.50 -5.30
CA ILE A 142 0.18 -4.43 -5.90
C ILE A 142 0.94 -5.77 -5.75
N ASP A 143 0.69 -6.51 -4.67
CA ASP A 143 1.23 -7.85 -4.41
C ASP A 143 0.54 -8.95 -5.26
N GLY A 144 -0.59 -8.64 -5.92
CA GLY A 144 -1.29 -9.55 -6.82
C GLY A 144 -2.32 -10.46 -6.13
N ASP A 145 -2.57 -10.25 -4.83
CA ASP A 145 -3.56 -11.02 -4.06
C ASP A 145 -5.01 -10.62 -4.41
N LEU A 146 -5.19 -9.35 -4.79
CA LEU A 146 -6.48 -8.75 -5.10
C LEU A 146 -6.57 -8.39 -6.57
N THR A 147 -7.76 -8.51 -7.14
CA THR A 147 -8.11 -7.92 -8.43
C THR A 147 -8.64 -6.49 -8.25
N ILE A 148 -9.37 -6.24 -7.15
CA ILE A 148 -10.00 -4.95 -6.84
C ILE A 148 -9.72 -4.60 -5.36
N ALA A 149 -9.32 -3.37 -5.10
CA ALA A 149 -9.19 -2.82 -3.75
C ALA A 149 -10.16 -1.65 -3.55
N PHE A 150 -11.05 -1.73 -2.56
CA PHE A 150 -11.93 -0.62 -2.20
C PHE A 150 -11.24 0.34 -1.23
N ASN A 151 -11.12 1.60 -1.64
CA ASN A 151 -10.36 2.60 -0.90
C ASN A 151 -11.24 3.80 -0.53
N SER A 152 -11.14 4.24 0.72
CA SER A 152 -11.75 5.48 1.21
C SER A 152 -10.90 6.73 0.95
N ARG A 153 -9.71 6.56 0.37
CA ARG A 153 -8.78 7.63 0.02
C ARG A 153 -8.18 7.43 -1.37
N ALA A 154 -7.59 8.50 -1.91
CA ALA A 154 -6.81 8.43 -3.14
C ALA A 154 -5.51 7.63 -2.96
N LEU A 155 -4.99 7.13 -4.08
CA LEU A 155 -3.64 6.58 -4.18
C LEU A 155 -2.61 7.67 -3.87
N ASN A 156 -1.51 7.29 -3.22
CA ASN A 156 -0.36 8.17 -3.01
C ASN A 156 0.80 7.85 -3.96
N ASP A 157 1.78 8.75 -4.03
CA ASP A 157 2.92 8.64 -4.94
C ASP A 157 3.78 7.39 -4.67
N LEU A 158 3.91 6.97 -3.41
CA LEU A 158 4.69 5.78 -3.06
C LEU A 158 4.02 4.51 -3.57
N GLU A 159 2.69 4.42 -3.48
CA GLU A 159 1.90 3.31 -4.00
C GLU A 159 1.98 3.23 -5.52
N ILE A 160 1.85 4.38 -6.20
CA ILE A 160 1.98 4.48 -7.66
C ILE A 160 3.38 4.05 -8.10
N LYS A 161 4.44 4.58 -7.45
CA LYS A 161 5.83 4.20 -7.74
C LYS A 161 6.08 2.72 -7.51
N ARG A 162 5.62 2.17 -6.38
CA ARG A 162 5.77 0.75 -6.06
C ARG A 162 5.07 -0.16 -7.07
N ALA A 163 3.87 0.23 -7.52
CA ALA A 163 3.17 -0.50 -8.57
C ALA A 163 3.94 -0.46 -9.90
N GLY A 164 4.44 0.72 -10.27
CA GLY A 164 5.27 0.91 -11.47
C GLY A 164 6.54 0.06 -11.46
N LEU A 165 7.23 -0.06 -10.31
CA LEU A 165 8.39 -0.94 -10.13
C LEU A 165 8.07 -2.42 -10.35
N ARG A 166 6.79 -2.80 -10.32
CA ARG A 166 6.31 -4.16 -10.61
C ARG A 166 5.64 -4.31 -11.98
N GLY A 167 5.70 -3.27 -12.81
CA GLY A 167 5.02 -3.26 -14.10
C GLY A 167 3.50 -3.21 -13.99
N ILE A 168 2.97 -2.81 -12.83
CA ILE A 168 1.52 -2.69 -12.59
C ILE A 168 1.12 -1.22 -12.73
N THR A 169 0.12 -0.95 -13.55
CA THR A 169 -0.51 0.37 -13.62
C THR A 169 -1.78 0.38 -12.76
N LEU A 170 -1.78 1.18 -11.70
CA LEU A 170 -2.96 1.35 -10.86
C LEU A 170 -3.96 2.31 -11.52
N ARG A 171 -5.23 1.92 -11.55
CA ARG A 171 -6.34 2.76 -12.01
C ARG A 171 -7.32 2.97 -10.86
N GLN A 172 -7.66 4.23 -10.58
CA GLN A 172 -8.68 4.58 -9.58
C GLN A 172 -9.98 5.01 -10.28
N THR A 173 -11.09 4.39 -9.90
CA THR A 173 -12.43 4.72 -10.40
C THR A 173 -13.31 5.09 -9.21
N PRO A 174 -13.86 6.33 -9.13
CA PRO A 174 -14.83 6.67 -8.10
C PRO A 174 -16.15 5.92 -8.36
N ILE A 175 -16.64 5.18 -7.38
CA ILE A 175 -17.85 4.34 -7.49
C ILE A 175 -18.99 4.79 -6.58
N ALA A 176 -18.69 5.54 -5.52
CA ALA A 176 -19.64 5.97 -4.51
C ALA A 176 -19.12 7.23 -3.80
N ILE A 177 -20.04 7.96 -3.18
CA ILE A 177 -19.77 9.04 -2.23
C ILE A 177 -20.32 8.58 -0.88
N ASP A 178 -19.51 8.72 0.16
CA ASP A 178 -19.87 8.34 1.52
C ASP A 178 -19.90 9.58 2.43
N GLY A 179 -20.79 9.57 3.42
CA GLY A 179 -21.05 10.67 4.34
C GLY A 179 -21.13 10.19 5.78
N LEU A 180 -20.26 10.72 6.64
CA LEU A 180 -20.28 10.44 8.07
C LEU A 180 -21.03 11.55 8.82
N VAL A 181 -22.05 11.18 9.60
CA VAL A 181 -22.82 12.11 10.45
C VAL A 181 -22.51 11.85 11.91
N PHE A 182 -22.13 12.91 12.63
CA PHE A 182 -21.97 12.87 14.08
C PHE A 182 -23.28 13.31 14.74
N SER A 183 -23.91 12.41 15.50
CA SER A 183 -25.04 12.73 16.36
C SER A 183 -24.62 12.66 17.82
N PRO A 184 -24.69 13.75 18.60
CA PRO A 184 -24.47 13.67 20.03
C PRO A 184 -25.57 12.82 20.69
N THR A 185 -25.20 11.99 21.66
CA THR A 185 -26.16 11.25 22.48
C THR A 185 -27.05 12.23 23.22
N LYS A 186 -28.34 12.25 22.90
CA LYS A 186 -29.32 13.05 23.66
C LYS A 186 -29.61 12.35 24.98
N THR A 187 -28.99 12.79 26.07
CA THR A 187 -29.39 12.39 27.42
C THR A 187 -30.67 13.14 27.79
N TYR A 188 -31.82 12.51 27.63
CA TYR A 188 -33.08 13.05 28.14
C TYR A 188 -33.10 12.91 29.67
N ARG A 189 -32.98 14.03 30.40
CA ARG A 189 -33.33 14.07 31.82
C ARG A 189 -34.82 14.37 31.93
N PHE A 190 -35.60 13.36 32.29
CA PHE A 190 -36.97 13.58 32.76
C PHE A 190 -36.89 14.26 34.12
N GLN A 191 -37.16 15.56 34.19
CA GLN A 191 -37.54 16.19 35.46
C GLN A 191 -38.95 15.71 35.78
N GLN A 192 -39.06 14.82 36.76
CA GLN A 192 -40.34 14.58 37.41
C GLN A 192 -40.70 15.84 38.18
N ILE A 193 -41.86 16.42 37.85
CA ILE A 193 -42.52 17.49 38.61
C ILE A 193 -43.47 16.82 39.60
#